data_AF-A0A5N0T739-F1
#
_entry.id   AF-A0A5N0T739-F1
#
_cell.length_a   1.000
_cell.length_b   1.000
_cell.length_c   1.000
_cell.angle_alpha   90.00
_cell.angle_beta   90.00
_cell.angle_gamma   90.00
#
_symmetry.space_group_name_H-M   'P 1'
#
loop_
_entity.id
_entity.type
_entity.pdbx_description
1 polymer ?
#
loop_
_entity_poly.entity_id
_entity_poly.type
_entity_poly.pdbx_seq_one_letter_code
_entity_poly.pdbx_strand_id
1 'polypeptide(L)'
;MNPHTRAGYLKALGIPLWVRPERLADYAGPEAEIAAGVAAEPVAVTAAPVAEPAPVPQPAPAPKAVPETAPAKTPAPPAAEPASRAPRAVRLGPGEGPALLLCAGPGEASGALANDVCRALGGQPAWAWPDSGEQGMPVAEAAEERMFTAIVIFGAGLARTLFGGKPPVSCGAARVVIAPSMAELKSGPDARRACWKALLESGVVRAP
;
A
#
# COMPACT_ATOMS: atom_id res chain seq x y z
N MET A 1 17.31 19.97 19.42
CA MET A 1 16.81 18.62 19.81
C MET A 1 18.02 17.70 19.92
N ASN A 2 18.28 17.12 21.08
CA ASN A 2 19.50 16.34 21.33
C ASN A 2 19.54 15.04 20.49
N PRO A 3 20.71 14.64 19.96
CA PRO A 3 20.85 13.47 19.08
C PRO A 3 20.47 12.15 19.78
N HIS A 4 20.70 12.05 21.10
CA HIS A 4 20.33 10.88 21.90
C HIS A 4 18.81 10.74 22.09
N THR A 5 18.08 11.85 22.23
CA THR A 5 16.61 11.85 22.35
C THR A 5 15.95 11.48 21.02
N ARG A 6 16.57 11.86 19.90
CA ARG A 6 16.13 11.49 18.55
C ARG A 6 16.31 9.99 18.28
N ALA A 7 17.45 9.40 18.66
CA ALA A 7 17.69 7.97 18.50
C ALA A 7 16.71 7.10 19.32
N GLY A 8 16.37 7.52 20.54
CA GLY A 8 15.38 6.85 21.38
C GLY A 8 13.96 6.89 20.79
N TYR A 9 13.54 8.04 20.28
CA TYR A 9 12.23 8.22 19.62
C TYR A 9 12.10 7.34 18.36
N LEU A 10 13.17 7.24 17.57
CA LEU A 10 13.18 6.47 16.32
C LEU A 10 13.21 4.95 16.56
N LYS A 11 13.90 4.49 17.60
CA LYS A 11 13.88 3.08 18.02
C LYS A 11 12.50 2.66 18.53
N ALA A 12 11.80 3.55 19.25
CA ALA A 12 10.44 3.30 19.74
C ALA A 12 9.40 3.17 18.61
N LEU A 13 9.68 3.74 17.42
CA LEU A 13 8.83 3.58 16.23
C LEU A 13 9.11 2.26 15.47
N GLY A 14 10.02 1.40 15.91
CA GLY A 14 10.33 0.12 15.23
C GLY A 14 10.78 0.26 13.77
N ILE A 15 11.18 1.48 13.38
CA ILE A 15 11.84 1.80 12.12
C ILE A 15 13.34 1.69 12.44
N PRO A 16 14.08 0.75 11.87
CA PRO A 16 15.53 0.79 12.00
C PRO A 16 15.98 2.15 11.44
N LEU A 17 16.64 2.94 12.27
CA LEU A 17 17.15 4.28 11.99
C LEU A 17 17.47 4.43 10.50
N TRP A 18 16.59 5.11 9.75
CA TRP A 18 16.87 6.04 8.65
C TRP A 18 18.35 6.01 8.26
N VAL A 19 18.73 4.98 7.50
CA VAL A 19 20.06 4.38 7.51
C VAL A 19 21.12 5.40 7.08
N ARG A 20 22.07 5.66 7.98
CA ARG A 20 23.38 6.19 7.55
C ARG A 20 24.05 5.12 6.67
N PRO A 21 24.72 5.51 5.57
CA PRO A 21 25.37 4.60 4.60
C PRO A 21 26.14 3.43 5.24
N GLU A 22 26.70 3.70 6.40
CA GLU A 22 27.69 2.92 7.15
C GLU A 22 27.13 1.64 7.79
N ARG A 23 25.80 1.42 7.79
CA ARG A 23 25.14 0.23 8.38
C ARG A 23 24.20 -0.52 7.44
N LEU A 24 24.31 -0.28 6.13
CA LEU A 24 23.48 -0.94 5.14
C LEU A 24 23.77 -2.46 5.03
N ALA A 25 25.00 -2.88 5.34
CA ALA A 25 25.45 -4.28 5.27
C ALA A 25 24.79 -5.19 6.32
N ASP A 26 24.40 -4.66 7.48
CA ASP A 26 23.75 -5.43 8.56
C ASP A 26 22.29 -5.81 8.23
N TYR A 27 21.73 -5.29 7.14
CA TYR A 27 20.32 -5.44 6.76
C TYR A 27 20.11 -6.09 5.38
N ALA A 28 21.18 -6.58 4.73
CA ALA A 28 21.01 -7.56 3.67
C ALA A 28 20.35 -8.80 4.30
N GLY A 29 19.11 -9.09 3.91
CA GLY A 29 18.42 -10.29 4.38
C GLY A 29 19.18 -11.56 4.00
N PRO A 30 18.85 -12.71 4.61
CA PRO A 30 19.56 -13.99 4.42
C PRO A 30 19.54 -14.56 2.98
N GLU A 31 19.01 -13.84 1.98
CA GLU A 31 19.08 -14.26 0.57
C GLU A 31 20.49 -14.08 -0.05
N ALA A 32 21.43 -13.45 0.66
CA ALA A 32 22.85 -13.44 0.29
C ALA A 32 23.66 -14.63 0.86
N GLU A 33 23.06 -15.48 1.70
CA GLU A 33 23.73 -16.61 2.38
C GLU A 33 23.41 -17.99 1.78
N ILE A 34 22.89 -18.04 0.55
CA ILE A 34 22.70 -19.31 -0.18
C ILE A 34 24.00 -19.74 -0.88
N ALA A 35 25.12 -19.77 -0.14
CA ALA A 35 26.39 -20.30 -0.63
C ALA A 35 27.34 -20.75 0.50
N ALA A 36 26.81 -21.38 1.57
CA ALA A 36 27.60 -22.30 2.40
C ALA A 36 26.62 -23.10 3.27
N GLY A 37 26.49 -24.39 3.00
CA GLY A 37 25.59 -25.26 3.74
C GLY A 37 25.99 -25.45 5.20
N VAL A 38 25.00 -25.75 6.05
CA VAL A 38 24.88 -27.03 6.77
C VAL A 38 23.57 -27.03 7.59
N ALA A 39 23.01 -28.23 7.67
CA ALA A 39 21.74 -28.70 8.22
C ALA A 39 21.30 -28.19 9.60
N ALA A 40 19.98 -28.08 9.77
CA ALA A 40 19.27 -28.60 10.95
C ALA A 40 17.79 -28.88 10.62
N GLU A 41 17.40 -30.14 10.79
CA GLU A 41 16.09 -30.75 10.57
C GLU A 41 15.12 -30.57 11.78
N PRO A 42 13.84 -31.00 11.67
CA PRO A 42 12.71 -30.41 12.41
C PRO A 42 12.40 -31.10 13.74
N VAL A 43 11.77 -30.37 14.68
CA VAL A 43 11.21 -30.95 15.90
C VAL A 43 9.69 -30.99 15.81
N ALA A 44 9.18 -32.23 15.72
CA ALA A 44 7.79 -32.59 15.95
C ALA A 44 7.52 -32.80 17.45
N VAL A 45 6.31 -32.48 17.93
CA VAL A 45 5.75 -33.09 19.15
C VAL A 45 4.29 -33.48 18.93
N THR A 46 4.06 -34.74 19.30
CA THR A 46 2.92 -35.65 19.17
C THR A 46 1.69 -35.31 20.03
N ALA A 47 0.55 -35.94 19.68
CA ALA A 47 -0.84 -35.67 20.10
C ALA A 47 -1.44 -36.56 21.23
N ALA A 48 -2.61 -36.11 21.73
CA ALA A 48 -3.84 -36.82 22.24
C ALA A 48 -3.79 -37.58 23.60
N PRO A 49 -4.93 -37.77 24.34
CA PRO A 49 -6.17 -38.47 23.92
C PRO A 49 -7.51 -37.72 24.21
N VAL A 50 -8.51 -37.72 23.32
CA VAL A 50 -9.66 -38.64 23.10
C VAL A 50 -10.68 -38.77 24.24
N ALA A 51 -11.92 -38.36 23.96
CA ALA A 51 -13.15 -39.00 24.43
C ALA A 51 -14.19 -39.00 23.28
N GLU A 52 -14.75 -40.17 22.97
CA GLU A 52 -15.71 -40.49 21.90
C GLU A 52 -17.02 -41.09 22.54
N PRO A 53 -18.08 -41.52 21.81
CA PRO A 53 -19.29 -40.75 21.44
C PRO A 53 -20.62 -41.43 21.89
N ALA A 54 -21.77 -40.83 21.48
CA ALA A 54 -23.01 -41.48 20.93
C ALA A 54 -24.31 -40.71 21.31
N PRO A 55 -25.48 -40.92 20.66
CA PRO A 55 -25.76 -41.35 19.28
C PRO A 55 -26.75 -40.41 18.52
N VAL A 56 -26.87 -40.63 17.21
CA VAL A 56 -27.79 -39.98 16.26
C VAL A 56 -29.08 -40.80 16.10
N PRO A 57 -30.27 -40.20 15.92
CA PRO A 57 -31.40 -40.88 15.27
C PRO A 57 -31.60 -40.49 13.79
N GLN A 58 -31.98 -41.51 13.03
CA GLN A 58 -32.13 -41.66 11.57
C GLN A 58 -33.11 -40.71 10.82
N PRO A 59 -32.99 -40.63 9.47
CA PRO A 59 -33.82 -39.81 8.58
C PRO A 59 -35.06 -40.54 8.03
N ALA A 60 -36.10 -39.79 7.66
CA ALA A 60 -37.20 -40.21 6.79
C ALA A 60 -37.96 -38.98 6.20
N PRO A 61 -38.83 -39.11 5.19
CA PRO A 61 -38.53 -39.22 3.75
C PRO A 61 -39.14 -38.06 2.92
N ALA A 62 -38.68 -37.87 1.67
CA ALA A 62 -39.39 -37.08 0.64
C ALA A 62 -40.50 -37.92 -0.01
N PRO A 63 -41.67 -37.35 -0.40
CA PRO A 63 -41.90 -36.84 -1.78
C PRO A 63 -42.94 -35.68 -1.80
N LYS A 64 -43.36 -34.97 -2.86
CA LYS A 64 -43.58 -35.23 -4.30
C LYS A 64 -43.47 -33.91 -5.09
N ALA A 65 -43.13 -34.03 -6.37
CA ALA A 65 -43.26 -32.99 -7.38
C ALA A 65 -44.72 -32.71 -7.78
N VAL A 66 -45.00 -31.47 -8.22
CA VAL A 66 -46.01 -31.14 -9.24
C VAL A 66 -45.57 -29.87 -10.01
N PRO A 67 -45.91 -29.73 -11.31
CA PRO A 67 -45.14 -28.95 -12.27
C PRO A 67 -45.73 -27.59 -12.68
N GLU A 68 -44.86 -26.80 -13.32
CA GLU A 68 -45.12 -25.86 -14.42
C GLU A 68 -45.93 -24.57 -14.17
N THR A 69 -45.28 -23.42 -14.37
CA THR A 69 -45.66 -22.43 -15.42
C THR A 69 -44.62 -21.30 -15.47
N ALA A 70 -43.98 -21.15 -16.63
CA ALA A 70 -43.28 -19.92 -16.99
C ALA A 70 -44.29 -18.77 -17.14
N PRO A 71 -43.87 -17.51 -16.98
CA PRO A 71 -43.74 -16.74 -18.21
C PRO A 71 -42.61 -15.70 -18.25
N ALA A 72 -42.29 -15.38 -19.51
CA ALA A 72 -41.81 -14.10 -20.02
C ALA A 72 -40.37 -13.68 -19.69
N LYS A 73 -39.54 -13.87 -20.73
CA LYS A 73 -38.27 -13.18 -20.95
C LYS A 73 -38.45 -11.65 -20.85
N THR A 74 -37.97 -11.06 -19.77
CA THR A 74 -37.55 -9.64 -19.80
C THR A 74 -36.12 -9.61 -20.32
N PRO A 75 -35.80 -8.88 -21.40
CA PRO A 75 -34.43 -8.67 -21.80
C PRO A 75 -33.71 -7.97 -20.64
N ALA A 76 -32.72 -8.65 -20.06
CA ALA A 76 -31.80 -7.99 -19.16
C ALA A 76 -31.19 -6.80 -19.91
N PRO A 77 -31.21 -5.58 -19.34
CA PRO A 77 -30.47 -4.47 -19.93
C PRO A 77 -29.00 -4.90 -20.09
N PRO A 78 -28.33 -4.53 -21.20
CA PRO A 78 -26.97 -4.97 -21.46
C PRO A 78 -26.10 -4.61 -20.27
N ALA A 79 -25.28 -5.58 -19.85
CA ALA A 79 -24.26 -5.41 -18.84
C ALA A 79 -23.56 -4.07 -19.09
N ALA A 80 -23.73 -3.12 -18.17
CA ALA A 80 -22.97 -1.90 -18.19
C ALA A 80 -21.51 -2.32 -18.10
N GLU A 81 -20.82 -2.23 -19.24
CA GLU A 81 -19.38 -2.12 -19.30
C GLU A 81 -18.98 -1.16 -18.17
N PRO A 82 -18.08 -1.55 -17.26
CA PRO A 82 -17.77 -0.71 -16.11
C PRO A 82 -17.30 0.62 -16.66
N ALA A 83 -18.16 1.64 -16.53
CA ALA A 83 -17.89 2.97 -17.03
C ALA A 83 -16.51 3.35 -16.49
N SER A 84 -15.55 3.47 -17.40
CA SER A 84 -14.19 3.92 -17.08
C SER A 84 -14.34 5.21 -16.30
N ARG A 85 -14.18 5.11 -14.99
CA ARG A 85 -14.50 6.20 -14.08
C ARG A 85 -13.42 7.24 -14.33
N ALA A 86 -13.82 8.44 -14.76
CA ALA A 86 -12.89 9.50 -15.09
C ALA A 86 -11.83 9.66 -13.97
N PRO A 87 -10.54 9.86 -14.33
CA PRO A 87 -9.48 10.04 -13.35
C PRO A 87 -9.86 11.13 -12.36
N ARG A 88 -9.68 10.87 -11.06
CA ARG A 88 -10.02 11.87 -10.06
C ARG A 88 -8.97 12.97 -10.04
N ALA A 89 -9.47 14.20 -9.96
CA ALA A 89 -8.66 15.39 -9.82
C ALA A 89 -7.99 15.46 -8.43
N VAL A 90 -6.78 15.98 -8.40
CA VAL A 90 -5.97 16.18 -7.19
C VAL A 90 -5.62 17.64 -7.05
N ARG A 91 -5.59 18.12 -5.80
CA ARG A 91 -5.08 19.43 -5.46
C ARG A 91 -3.63 19.31 -5.06
N LEU A 92 -2.78 20.12 -5.68
CA LEU A 92 -1.37 20.22 -5.34
C LEU A 92 -1.17 21.16 -4.15
N GLY A 93 -0.45 20.67 -3.15
CA GLY A 93 0.14 21.45 -2.09
C GLY A 93 1.50 22.03 -2.50
N PRO A 94 2.13 22.80 -1.60
CA PRO A 94 3.45 23.37 -1.84
C PRO A 94 4.53 22.27 -1.94
N GLY A 95 5.58 22.57 -2.70
CA GLY A 95 6.73 21.70 -2.90
C GLY A 95 7.36 21.95 -4.27
N GLU A 96 8.68 21.74 -4.36
CA GLU A 96 9.50 21.96 -5.57
C GLU A 96 10.41 20.76 -5.89
N GLY A 97 10.33 19.71 -5.08
CA GLY A 97 11.09 18.49 -5.26
C GLY A 97 10.58 17.65 -6.43
N PRO A 98 11.38 16.69 -6.91
CA PRO A 98 11.07 15.88 -8.09
C PRO A 98 10.01 14.79 -7.83
N ALA A 99 9.43 14.73 -6.63
CA ALA A 99 8.48 13.71 -6.22
C ALA A 99 7.15 14.33 -5.79
N LEU A 100 6.06 13.70 -6.20
CA LEU A 100 4.68 13.96 -5.81
C LEU A 100 4.22 12.91 -4.81
N LEU A 101 3.67 13.35 -3.67
CA LEU A 101 3.17 12.50 -2.59
C LEU A 101 1.66 12.62 -2.49
N LEU A 102 0.96 11.53 -2.78
CA LEU A 102 -0.50 11.47 -2.76
C LEU A 102 -1.01 10.79 -1.49
N CYS A 103 -1.80 11.51 -0.70
CA CYS A 103 -2.45 11.01 0.52
C CYS A 103 -3.96 11.20 0.49
N ALA A 104 -4.68 10.65 1.48
CA ALA A 104 -6.15 10.66 1.48
C ALA A 104 -6.75 12.06 1.70
N GLY A 105 -6.00 12.98 2.34
CA GLY A 105 -6.46 14.33 2.59
C GLY A 105 -5.37 15.26 3.16
N PRO A 106 -5.63 16.57 3.25
CA PRO A 106 -4.63 17.57 3.65
C PRO A 106 -4.13 17.39 5.10
N GLY A 107 -4.94 16.78 5.97
CA GLY A 107 -4.54 16.45 7.34
C GLY A 107 -3.46 15.37 7.42
N GLU A 108 -3.25 14.57 6.37
CA GLU A 108 -2.18 13.58 6.30
C GLU A 108 -0.90 14.13 5.67
N ALA A 109 -1.03 15.14 4.81
CA ALA A 109 0.09 15.88 4.23
C ALA A 109 0.80 16.79 5.25
N SER A 110 0.30 16.87 6.48
CA SER A 110 0.84 17.70 7.56
C SER A 110 1.15 16.87 8.81
N GLY A 111 2.14 17.32 9.58
CA GLY A 111 2.55 16.69 10.84
C GLY A 111 3.89 15.97 10.81
N ALA A 112 4.27 15.36 11.93
CA ALA A 112 5.61 14.79 12.13
C ALA A 112 5.94 13.69 11.11
N LEU A 113 5.01 12.75 10.89
CA LEU A 113 5.22 11.65 9.94
C LEU A 113 5.37 12.14 8.50
N ALA A 114 4.57 13.12 8.07
CA ALA A 114 4.68 13.70 6.73
C ALA A 114 6.04 14.40 6.54
N ASN A 115 6.48 15.16 7.55
CA ASN A 115 7.80 15.79 7.56
C ASN A 115 8.93 14.78 7.51
N ASP A 116 8.79 13.68 8.25
CA ASP A 116 9.72 12.58 8.26
C ASP A 116 9.81 11.95 6.84
N VAL A 117 8.68 11.66 6.18
CA VAL A 117 8.66 11.19 4.78
C VAL A 117 9.39 12.16 3.85
N CYS A 118 9.14 13.47 3.94
CA CYS A 118 9.87 14.46 3.13
C CYS A 118 11.39 14.40 3.34
N ARG A 119 11.83 14.24 4.60
CA ARG A 119 13.25 14.13 4.95
C ARG A 119 13.89 12.86 4.39
N ALA A 120 13.16 11.74 4.35
CA ALA A 120 13.63 10.49 3.77
C ALA A 120 13.87 10.60 2.26
N LEU A 121 13.01 11.33 1.56
CA LEU A 121 13.09 11.47 0.10
C LEU A 121 14.22 12.39 -0.37
N GLY A 122 14.75 13.24 0.52
CA GLY A 122 15.77 14.22 0.17
C GLY A 122 15.20 15.31 -0.74
N GLY A 123 14.77 16.42 -0.15
CA GLY A 123 14.23 17.57 -0.87
C GLY A 123 12.92 18.08 -0.25
N GLN A 124 12.13 18.79 -1.07
CA GLN A 124 10.82 19.32 -0.69
C GLN A 124 9.75 18.77 -1.64
N PRO A 125 9.40 17.47 -1.54
CA PRO A 125 8.40 16.88 -2.42
C PRO A 125 7.06 17.60 -2.25
N ALA A 126 6.29 17.67 -3.34
CA ALA A 126 4.95 18.24 -3.29
C ALA A 126 3.97 17.22 -2.71
N TRP A 127 3.13 17.64 -1.78
CA TRP A 127 1.99 16.84 -1.34
C TRP A 127 0.78 17.11 -2.22
N ALA A 128 -0.08 16.12 -2.38
CA ALA A 128 -1.35 16.24 -3.06
C ALA A 128 -2.40 15.30 -2.46
N TRP A 129 -3.66 15.65 -2.67
CA TRP A 129 -4.80 14.87 -2.19
C TRP A 129 -5.97 15.01 -3.17
N PRO A 130 -6.91 14.04 -3.19
CA PRO A 130 -8.11 14.15 -3.98
C PRO A 130 -8.88 15.42 -3.62
N ASP A 131 -9.29 16.16 -4.64
CA ASP A 131 -10.10 17.36 -4.48
C ASP A 131 -11.24 17.30 -5.52
N SER A 132 -12.46 17.49 -5.05
CA SER A 132 -13.65 17.53 -5.92
C SER A 132 -13.96 18.95 -6.41
N GLY A 133 -13.11 19.94 -6.11
CA GLY A 133 -13.28 21.32 -6.49
C GLY A 133 -12.72 21.63 -7.88
N GLU A 134 -13.00 22.83 -8.36
CA GLU A 134 -12.65 23.27 -9.72
C GLU A 134 -11.13 23.49 -9.94
N GLN A 135 -10.33 23.50 -8.86
CA GLN A 135 -8.87 23.63 -8.95
C GLN A 135 -8.13 22.29 -8.96
N GLY A 136 -8.86 21.18 -8.91
CA GLY A 136 -8.25 19.86 -9.03
C GLY A 136 -7.79 19.61 -10.47
N MET A 137 -6.65 18.94 -10.62
CA MET A 137 -6.14 18.49 -11.92
C MET A 137 -5.86 16.98 -11.90
N PRO A 138 -5.94 16.27 -13.04
CA PRO A 138 -5.56 14.86 -13.11
C PRO A 138 -4.11 14.61 -12.70
N VAL A 139 -3.84 13.46 -12.08
CA VAL A 139 -2.49 13.10 -11.58
C VAL A 139 -1.44 13.09 -12.70
N ALA A 140 -1.82 12.65 -13.91
CA ALA A 140 -0.92 12.63 -15.06
C ALA A 140 -0.54 14.04 -15.52
N GLU A 141 -1.51 14.94 -15.62
CA GLU A 141 -1.28 16.35 -15.99
C GLU A 141 -0.41 17.05 -14.94
N ALA A 142 -0.70 16.84 -13.65
CA ALA A 142 0.12 17.36 -12.56
C ALA A 142 1.59 16.88 -12.62
N ALA A 143 1.79 15.62 -13.02
CA ALA A 143 3.12 15.02 -13.17
C ALA A 143 3.91 15.67 -14.29
N GLU A 144 3.25 15.96 -15.41
CA GLU A 144 3.87 16.62 -16.57
C GLU A 144 4.15 18.09 -16.30
N GLU A 145 3.18 18.85 -15.81
CA GLU A 145 3.32 20.30 -15.58
C GLU A 145 4.46 20.65 -14.62
N ARG A 146 4.64 19.87 -13.56
CA ARG A 146 5.72 20.10 -12.57
C ARG A 146 6.93 19.19 -12.76
N MET A 147 6.98 18.45 -13.87
CA MET A 147 8.06 17.53 -14.23
C MET A 147 8.45 16.58 -13.08
N PHE A 148 7.45 16.01 -12.41
CA PHE A 148 7.70 15.01 -11.38
C PHE A 148 8.31 13.76 -12.02
N THR A 149 9.33 13.20 -11.38
CA THR A 149 9.99 11.94 -11.80
C THR A 149 9.51 10.74 -10.99
N ALA A 150 8.80 11.00 -9.89
CA ALA A 150 8.23 10.01 -9.00
C ALA A 150 6.86 10.47 -8.45
N ILE A 151 5.93 9.53 -8.40
CA ILE A 151 4.61 9.70 -7.79
C ILE A 151 4.47 8.58 -6.76
N VAL A 152 4.43 8.94 -5.48
CA VAL A 152 4.22 8.00 -4.38
C VAL A 152 2.79 8.15 -3.88
N ILE A 153 2.04 7.06 -3.89
CA ILE A 153 0.64 7.05 -3.47
C ILE A 153 0.52 6.23 -2.19
N PHE A 154 0.12 6.89 -1.11
CA PHE A 154 -0.09 6.27 0.19
C PHE A 154 -1.48 5.62 0.23
N GLY A 155 -1.51 4.32 -0.03
CA GLY A 155 -2.70 3.46 0.03
C GLY A 155 -3.14 2.96 -1.34
N ALA A 156 -3.22 1.64 -1.49
CA ALA A 156 -3.67 1.00 -2.72
C ALA A 156 -5.12 1.37 -3.11
N GLY A 157 -6.01 1.55 -2.11
CA GLY A 157 -7.39 1.99 -2.35
C GLY A 157 -7.46 3.40 -2.94
N LEU A 158 -6.61 4.32 -2.47
CA LEU A 158 -6.48 5.66 -3.02
C LEU A 158 -5.98 5.61 -4.46
N ALA A 159 -4.93 4.83 -4.73
CA ALA A 159 -4.38 4.67 -6.07
C ALA A 159 -5.43 4.17 -7.07
N ARG A 160 -6.21 3.14 -6.70
CA ARG A 160 -7.28 2.62 -7.55
C ARG A 160 -8.36 3.65 -7.81
N THR A 161 -8.67 4.45 -6.79
CA THR A 161 -9.68 5.51 -6.89
C THR A 161 -9.22 6.65 -7.80
N LEU A 162 -7.94 7.02 -7.75
CA LEU A 162 -7.37 8.08 -8.58
C LEU A 162 -7.31 7.71 -10.06
N PHE A 163 -6.93 6.47 -10.35
CA PHE A 163 -6.78 5.98 -11.73
C PHE A 163 -8.00 5.24 -12.28
N GLY A 164 -9.11 5.18 -11.54
CA GLY A 164 -10.32 4.48 -11.97
C GLY A 164 -10.17 2.96 -12.15
N GLY A 165 -9.15 2.34 -11.55
CA GLY A 165 -8.83 0.93 -11.80
C GLY A 165 -7.47 0.50 -11.27
N LYS A 166 -6.78 -0.40 -11.98
CA LYS A 166 -5.41 -0.79 -11.62
C LYS A 166 -4.48 0.42 -11.87
N PRO A 167 -3.70 0.86 -10.87
CA PRO A 167 -2.77 1.98 -11.07
C PRO A 167 -1.72 1.61 -12.13
N PRO A 168 -1.37 2.55 -13.04
CA PRO A 168 -0.29 2.33 -13.99
C PRO A 168 1.05 2.29 -13.25
N VAL A 169 2.08 1.74 -13.90
CA VAL A 169 3.46 1.73 -13.37
C VAL A 169 4.17 3.08 -13.56
N SER A 170 3.68 3.91 -14.47
CA SER A 170 4.18 5.26 -14.73
C SER A 170 3.07 6.19 -15.23
N CYS A 171 3.26 7.50 -15.05
CA CYS A 171 2.49 8.58 -15.65
C CYS A 171 3.48 9.50 -16.38
N GLY A 172 3.49 9.47 -17.72
CA GLY A 172 4.53 10.13 -18.50
C GLY A 172 5.93 9.61 -18.13
N ALA A 173 6.84 10.51 -17.77
CA ALA A 173 8.18 10.18 -17.28
C ALA A 173 8.23 9.82 -15.78
N ALA A 174 7.12 10.04 -15.05
CA ALA A 174 7.06 9.80 -13.63
C ALA A 174 6.76 8.34 -13.31
N ARG A 175 7.56 7.71 -12.46
CA ARG A 175 7.25 6.36 -11.95
C ARG A 175 6.15 6.41 -10.88
N VAL A 176 5.23 5.46 -10.88
CA VAL A 176 4.17 5.36 -9.88
C VAL A 176 4.51 4.28 -8.86
N VAL A 177 4.50 4.65 -7.59
CA VAL A 177 4.86 3.79 -6.46
C VAL A 177 3.69 3.74 -5.49
N ILE A 178 3.22 2.54 -5.19
CA ILE A 178 2.14 2.35 -4.22
C ILE A 178 2.76 1.95 -2.89
N ALA A 179 2.62 2.82 -1.89
CA ALA A 179 3.03 2.57 -0.53
C ALA A 179 1.81 2.21 0.35
N PRO A 180 2.03 1.64 1.54
CA PRO A 180 0.95 1.55 2.54
C PRO A 180 0.39 2.94 2.87
N SER A 181 -0.86 3.03 3.33
CA SER A 181 -1.50 4.29 3.63
C SER A 181 -0.86 5.03 4.81
N MET A 182 -1.03 6.35 4.88
CA MET A 182 -0.53 7.14 6.01
C MET A 182 -1.12 6.69 7.35
N ALA A 183 -2.36 6.17 7.36
CA ALA A 183 -2.96 5.54 8.53
C ALA A 183 -2.21 4.26 8.97
N GLU A 184 -1.84 3.39 8.01
CA GLU A 184 -1.03 2.19 8.28
C GLU A 184 0.38 2.55 8.75
N LEU A 185 1.01 3.56 8.14
CA LEU A 185 2.31 4.06 8.58
C LEU A 185 2.27 4.58 10.01
N LYS A 186 1.13 5.14 10.47
CA LYS A 186 0.94 5.56 11.87
C LYS A 186 0.76 4.34 12.79
N SER A 187 0.02 3.33 12.35
CA SER A 187 -0.40 2.22 13.21
C SER A 187 0.73 1.28 13.61
N GLY A 188 1.76 1.07 12.77
CA GLY A 188 2.77 0.07 13.09
C GLY A 188 4.09 0.12 12.31
N PRO A 189 5.13 -0.51 12.86
CA PRO A 189 6.47 -0.55 12.27
C PRO A 189 6.54 -1.34 10.96
N ASP A 190 5.72 -2.37 10.79
CA ASP A 190 5.70 -3.19 9.57
C ASP A 190 5.30 -2.40 8.33
N ALA A 191 4.27 -1.56 8.43
CA ALA A 191 3.85 -0.67 7.35
C ALA A 191 4.96 0.33 6.98
N ARG A 192 5.73 0.80 7.97
CA ARG A 192 6.86 1.72 7.74
C ARG A 192 8.01 1.01 7.03
N ARG A 193 8.33 -0.23 7.42
CA ARG A 193 9.31 -1.07 6.71
C ARG A 193 8.89 -1.37 5.27
N ALA A 194 7.63 -1.73 5.07
CA ALA A 194 7.07 -1.98 3.74
C ALA A 194 7.12 -0.72 2.85
N CYS A 195 6.77 0.44 3.40
CA CYS A 195 6.90 1.72 2.70
C CYS A 195 8.34 1.99 2.27
N TRP A 196 9.31 1.79 3.16
CA TRP A 196 10.71 2.02 2.85
C TRP A 196 11.22 1.08 1.74
N LYS A 197 10.89 -0.21 1.83
CA LYS A 197 11.21 -1.19 0.80
C LYS A 197 10.66 -0.76 -0.57
N ALA A 198 9.40 -0.35 -0.64
CA ALA A 198 8.79 0.13 -1.89
C ALA A 198 9.49 1.36 -2.47
N LEU A 199 9.93 2.30 -1.62
CA LEU A 199 10.67 3.50 -2.05
C LEU A 199 12.09 3.20 -2.57
N LEU A 200 12.76 2.21 -1.99
CA LEU A 200 14.08 1.74 -2.44
C LEU A 200 13.98 0.96 -3.75
N GLU A 201 13.08 -0.02 -3.83
CA GLU A 201 12.89 -0.86 -5.02
C GLU A 201 12.45 -0.05 -6.24
N SER A 202 11.65 1.00 -6.00
CA SER A 202 11.27 1.94 -7.05
C SER A 202 12.37 2.93 -7.43
N GLY A 203 13.48 3.00 -6.69
CA GLY A 203 14.58 3.95 -6.90
C GLY A 203 14.17 5.41 -6.70
N VAL A 204 13.05 5.67 -6.01
CA VAL A 204 12.63 7.01 -5.59
C VAL A 204 13.57 7.52 -4.51
N VAL A 205 13.92 6.63 -3.57
CA VAL A 205 15.05 6.83 -2.67
C VAL A 205 16.22 6.04 -3.21
N ARG A 206 17.39 6.67 -3.27
CA ARG A 206 18.62 5.94 -3.57
C ARG A 206 19.14 5.35 -2.27
N ALA A 207 19.46 4.06 -2.31
CA ALA A 207 20.31 3.49 -1.28
C ALA A 207 21.62 4.31 -1.27
N PRO A 208 22.13 4.65 -0.08
CA PRO A 208 23.39 5.36 0.04
C PRO A 208 24.56 4.58 -0.57
#